data_AF-A0A353NQL3-F1
#
_entry.id   AF-A0A353NQL3-F1
#
_cell.length_a   1.000
_cell.length_b   1.000
_cell.length_c   1.000
_cell.angle_alpha   90.00
_cell.angle_beta   90.00
_cell.angle_gamma   90.00
#
_symmetry.space_group_name_H-M   'P 1'
#
loop_
_entity.id
_entity.type
_entity.pdbx_description
1 polymer ?
#
loop_
_entity_poly.entity_id
_entity_poly.type
_entity_poly.pdbx_seq_one_letter_code
_entity_poly.pdbx_strand_id
1 'polypeptide(L)'
;PAEMVTDQPENFVASEIIREKVLQLTREEIPHAVAVVIENMQERENGLLDLNAVIYVERDSQKGIIIGRGGRMLKEIGRRARQELEAIFGNKIYLQLWVKVKKSWRDDETALRSFGYD
;
A
#
# COMPACT_ATOMS: atom_id res chain seq x y z
N PRO A 1 -20.08 -6.73 13.45
CA PRO A 1 -20.26 -6.00 12.18
C PRO A 1 -18.97 -6.12 11.37
N ALA A 2 -18.99 -6.87 10.26
CA ALA A 2 -17.83 -6.99 9.39
C ALA A 2 -17.57 -5.60 8.79
N GLU A 3 -16.42 -5.05 9.17
CA GLU A 3 -16.00 -3.67 8.95
C GLU A 3 -16.06 -3.29 7.47
N MET A 4 -16.47 -2.04 7.25
CA MET A 4 -16.67 -1.42 5.95
C MET A 4 -15.44 -1.63 5.07
N VAL A 5 -15.58 -2.40 4.00
CA VAL A 5 -14.76 -2.23 2.80
C VAL A 5 -15.23 -0.91 2.21
N THR A 6 -14.66 0.19 2.65
CA THR A 6 -15.08 1.51 2.19
C THR A 6 -14.41 1.78 0.85
N ASP A 7 -15.24 1.83 -0.21
CA ASP A 7 -14.94 2.45 -1.51
C ASP A 7 -14.79 3.98 -1.31
N GLN A 8 -13.79 4.37 -0.54
CA GLN A 8 -13.48 5.77 -0.23
C GLN A 8 -12.48 6.30 -1.27
N PRO A 9 -12.75 7.46 -1.90
CA PRO A 9 -11.76 8.15 -2.73
C PRO A 9 -10.41 8.34 -2.04
N GLU A 10 -10.42 8.54 -0.72
CA GLU A 10 -9.21 8.66 0.10
C GLU A 10 -8.36 7.38 0.10
N ASN A 11 -8.98 6.20 0.16
CA ASN A 11 -8.29 4.92 0.12
C ASN A 11 -7.59 4.73 -1.22
N PHE A 12 -8.26 5.07 -2.33
CA PHE A 12 -7.68 5.02 -3.67
C PHE A 12 -6.50 5.98 -3.81
N VAL A 13 -6.66 7.23 -3.36
CA VAL A 13 -5.55 8.21 -3.38
C VAL A 13 -4.37 7.70 -2.56
N ALA A 14 -4.62 7.15 -1.37
CA ALA A 14 -3.58 6.62 -0.53
C ALA A 14 -2.85 5.41 -1.14
N SER A 15 -3.60 4.46 -1.71
CA SER A 15 -3.03 3.29 -2.36
C SER A 15 -2.18 3.67 -3.56
N GLU A 16 -2.65 4.61 -4.38
CA GLU A 16 -1.94 5.08 -5.57
C GLU A 16 -0.66 5.84 -5.23
N ILE A 17 -0.66 6.69 -4.20
CA ILE A 17 0.56 7.36 -3.73
C ILE A 17 1.60 6.34 -3.26
N ILE A 18 1.19 5.35 -2.47
CA ILE A 18 2.10 4.30 -2.01
C ILE A 18 2.62 3.50 -3.21
N ARG A 19 1.73 3.12 -4.14
CA ARG A 19 2.08 2.39 -5.36
C ARG A 19 3.08 3.17 -6.20
N GLU A 20 2.88 4.47 -6.40
CA GLU A 20 3.82 5.35 -7.10
C GLU A 20 5.21 5.31 -6.46
N LYS A 21 5.32 5.35 -5.12
CA LYS A 21 6.64 5.29 -4.46
C LYS A 21 7.29 3.93 -4.58
N VAL A 22 6.51 2.85 -4.60
CA VAL A 22 7.02 1.52 -4.97
C VAL A 22 7.61 1.56 -6.37
N LEU A 23 6.87 2.07 -7.36
CA LEU A 23 7.30 2.13 -8.77
C LEU A 23 8.53 3.02 -8.99
N GLN A 24 8.65 4.14 -8.27
CA GLN A 24 9.80 5.04 -8.37
C GLN A 24 11.08 4.47 -7.77
N LEU A 25 10.96 3.70 -6.69
CA LEU A 25 12.09 3.19 -5.91
C LEU A 25 12.54 1.80 -6.34
N THR A 26 11.68 1.06 -7.04
CA THR A 26 11.99 -0.27 -7.56
C THR A 26 12.23 -0.24 -9.06
N ARG A 27 12.96 -1.24 -9.56
CA ARG A 27 13.23 -1.49 -10.98
C ARG A 27 12.97 -2.98 -11.24
N GLU A 28 13.27 -3.45 -12.45
CA GLU A 28 13.12 -4.87 -12.85
C GLU A 28 11.66 -5.31 -13.04
N GLU A 29 11.28 -6.52 -12.62
CA GLU A 29 9.95 -7.11 -12.85
C GLU A 29 8.83 -6.55 -11.93
N ILE A 30 9.19 -5.72 -10.95
CA ILE A 30 8.27 -5.18 -9.93
C ILE A 30 7.14 -4.32 -10.51
N PRO A 31 7.37 -3.41 -11.48
CA PRO A 31 6.35 -2.46 -11.93
C PRO A 31 5.07 -3.11 -12.48
N HIS A 32 5.14 -4.35 -12.94
CA HIS A 32 4.02 -5.07 -13.51
C HIS A 32 3.31 -6.00 -12.50
N ALA A 33 3.83 -6.17 -11.28
CA ALA A 33 3.38 -7.19 -10.35
C ALA A 33 3.14 -6.64 -8.93
N VAL A 34 2.64 -5.40 -8.83
CA VAL A 34 2.36 -4.74 -7.54
C VAL A 34 0.92 -4.23 -7.49
N ALA A 35 0.21 -4.58 -6.42
CA ALA A 35 -1.01 -3.92 -5.98
C ALA A 35 -0.82 -3.35 -4.58
N VAL A 36 -1.52 -2.26 -4.27
CA VAL A 36 -1.56 -1.70 -2.91
C VAL A 36 -3.00 -1.65 -2.45
N VAL A 37 -3.27 -2.21 -1.27
CA VAL A 37 -4.60 -2.26 -0.68
C VAL A 37 -4.56 -1.58 0.68
N ILE A 38 -5.49 -0.67 0.92
CA ILE A 38 -5.69 -0.07 2.23
C ILE A 38 -6.55 -1.02 3.07
N GLU A 39 -6.01 -1.54 4.16
CA GLU A 39 -6.73 -2.41 5.09
C GLU A 39 -7.46 -1.60 6.17
N ASN A 40 -6.96 -0.42 6.53
CA ASN A 40 -7.57 0.47 7.50
C ASN A 40 -7.14 1.92 7.27
N MET A 41 -8.07 2.86 7.41
CA MET A 41 -7.80 4.29 7.39
C MET A 41 -8.77 4.97 8.36
N GLN A 42 -8.28 5.33 9.54
CA GLN A 42 -9.11 5.87 10.61
C GLN A 42 -8.41 6.98 11.36
N GLU A 43 -9.14 8.06 11.64
CA GLU A 43 -8.63 9.15 12.48
C GLU A 43 -8.73 8.74 13.95
N ARG A 44 -7.63 8.89 14.68
CA ARG A 44 -7.60 8.71 16.14
C ARG A 44 -8.13 9.97 16.83
N GLU A 45 -8.54 9.84 18.09
CA GLU A 45 -9.07 10.95 18.91
C GLU A 45 -8.14 12.18 18.99
N ASN A 46 -6.83 11.99 18.78
CA ASN A 46 -5.83 13.06 18.81
C ASN A 46 -5.54 13.69 17.43
N GLY A 47 -6.34 13.38 16.40
CA GLY A 47 -6.18 13.89 15.03
C GLY A 47 -5.08 13.21 14.21
N LEU A 48 -4.44 12.16 14.74
CA LEU A 48 -3.50 11.32 13.99
C LEU A 48 -4.28 10.35 13.10
N LEU A 49 -4.01 10.35 11.81
CA LEU A 49 -4.58 9.40 10.88
C LEU A 49 -3.78 8.09 10.90
N ASP A 50 -4.43 7.00 11.27
CA ASP A 50 -3.89 5.65 11.30
C ASP A 50 -4.17 4.95 9.97
N LEU A 51 -3.12 4.64 9.21
CA LEU A 51 -3.22 4.11 7.86
C LEU A 51 -2.44 2.80 7.74
N ASN A 52 -3.16 1.73 7.45
CA ASN A 52 -2.63 0.40 7.24
C ASN A 52 -2.75 0.01 5.78
N ALA A 53 -1.64 -0.33 5.13
CA ALA A 53 -1.64 -0.75 3.74
C ALA A 53 -0.79 -1.99 3.47
N VAL A 54 -1.26 -2.84 2.57
CA VAL A 54 -0.56 -4.03 2.10
C VAL A 54 -0.10 -3.83 0.67
N ILE A 55 1.20 -4.05 0.45
CA ILE A 55 1.82 -4.17 -0.87
C ILE A 55 1.78 -5.65 -1.25
N TYR A 56 0.94 -6.00 -2.22
CA TYR A 56 0.88 -7.34 -2.79
C TYR A 56 1.86 -7.49 -3.95
N VAL A 57 2.56 -8.61 -3.96
CA VAL A 57 3.45 -9.04 -5.05
C VAL A 57 3.17 -10.48 -5.44
N GLU A 58 3.64 -10.91 -6.61
CA GLU A 58 3.36 -12.26 -7.13
C GLU A 58 4.38 -13.32 -6.70
N ARG A 59 5.63 -12.92 -6.41
CA ARG A 59 6.74 -13.83 -6.09
C ARG A 59 7.49 -13.43 -4.83
N ASP A 60 8.08 -14.41 -4.15
CA ASP A 60 8.93 -14.18 -2.97
C ASP A 60 10.19 -13.35 -3.28
N SER A 61 10.74 -13.50 -4.50
CA SER A 61 11.85 -12.65 -4.99
C SER A 61 11.48 -11.17 -4.95
N GLN A 62 10.28 -10.85 -5.45
CA GLN A 62 9.74 -9.49 -5.49
C GLN A 62 9.50 -8.96 -4.07
N LYS A 63 8.96 -9.79 -3.17
CA LYS A 63 8.82 -9.43 -1.75
C LYS A 63 10.17 -9.07 -1.15
N GLY A 64 11.22 -9.84 -1.46
CA GLY A 64 12.59 -9.54 -1.06
C GLY A 64 13.09 -8.19 -1.55
N ILE A 65 12.77 -7.81 -2.78
CA ILE A 65 13.13 -6.50 -3.38
C ILE A 65 12.40 -5.36 -2.66
N ILE A 66 11.08 -5.48 -2.45
CA ILE A 66 10.27 -4.45 -1.77
C ILE A 66 10.73 -4.23 -0.34
N ILE A 67 11.05 -5.30 0.40
CA ILE A 67 11.56 -5.19 1.77
C ILE A 67 12.97 -4.57 1.73
N GLY A 68 13.83 -5.06 0.85
CA GLY A 68 15.23 -4.67 0.75
C GLY A 68 16.07 -5.12 1.95
N ARG A 69 17.39 -5.01 1.84
CA ARG A 69 18.31 -5.44 2.90
C ARG A 69 18.02 -4.71 4.22
N GLY A 70 17.66 -5.46 5.26
CA GLY A 70 17.31 -4.91 6.59
C GLY A 70 16.05 -4.05 6.61
N GLY A 71 15.13 -4.22 5.65
CA GLY A 71 13.90 -3.44 5.55
C GLY A 71 14.10 -2.02 5.01
N ARG A 72 15.30 -1.69 4.49
CA ARG A 72 15.63 -0.32 4.07
C ARG A 72 14.76 0.20 2.92
N MET A 73 14.38 -0.67 1.98
CA MET A 73 13.57 -0.25 0.83
C MET A 73 12.14 0.07 1.29
N LEU A 74 11.51 -0.83 2.06
CA LEU A 74 10.17 -0.61 2.60
C LEU A 74 10.10 0.63 3.50
N LYS A 75 11.14 0.87 4.31
CA LYS A 75 11.25 2.09 5.12
C LYS A 75 11.29 3.35 4.26
N GLU A 76 12.03 3.34 3.16
CA GLU A 76 12.13 4.48 2.26
C GLU A 76 10.82 4.72 1.49
N ILE A 77 10.16 3.66 1.02
CA ILE A 77 8.81 3.71 0.43
C ILE A 77 7.85 4.37 1.42
N GLY A 78 7.75 3.83 2.64
CA GLY A 78 6.86 4.35 3.67
C GLY A 78 7.18 5.79 4.06
N ARG A 79 8.46 6.16 4.14
CA ARG A 79 8.87 7.54 4.46
C ARG A 79 8.38 8.53 3.39
N ARG A 80 8.60 8.23 2.10
CA ARG A 80 8.19 9.12 1.00
C ARG A 80 6.68 9.18 0.86
N ALA A 81 6.00 8.03 0.93
CA ALA A 81 4.54 7.98 0.86
C ALA A 81 3.92 8.78 2.00
N ARG A 82 4.35 8.55 3.25
CA ARG A 82 3.83 9.27 4.42
C ARG A 82 3.98 10.79 4.28
N GLN A 83 5.12 11.29 3.80
CA GLN A 83 5.35 12.74 3.63
C GLN A 83 4.34 13.37 2.67
N GLU A 84 4.03 12.69 1.57
CA GLU A 84 3.08 13.18 0.58
C GLU A 84 1.63 13.03 1.03
N LEU A 85 1.30 11.91 1.66
CA LEU A 85 -0.01 11.70 2.28
C LEU A 85 -0.30 12.77 3.34
N GLU A 86 0.67 13.10 4.21
CA GLU A 86 0.53 14.17 5.21
C GLU A 86 0.26 15.54 4.56
N ALA A 87 0.86 15.81 3.39
CA ALA A 87 0.65 17.04 2.65
C ALA A 87 -0.75 17.11 2.01
N ILE A 88 -1.28 15.98 1.55
CA ILE A 88 -2.58 15.88 0.88
C ILE A 88 -3.73 15.89 1.89
N PHE A 89 -3.60 15.11 2.96
CA PHE A 89 -4.66 14.96 3.96
C PHE A 89 -4.63 16.05 5.04
N GLY A 90 -3.52 16.77 5.21
CA GLY A 90 -3.41 17.86 6.18
C GLY A 90 -3.23 17.41 7.65
N ASN A 91 -3.19 16.11 7.90
CA ASN A 91 -3.01 15.51 9.22
C ASN A 91 -1.66 14.80 9.33
N LYS A 92 -1.19 14.57 10.57
CA LYS A 92 -0.10 13.62 10.81
C LYS A 92 -0.58 12.21 10.53
N ILE A 93 0.30 11.38 9.96
CA ILE A 93 -0.04 10.02 9.57
C ILE A 93 0.88 9.02 10.26
N TYR A 94 0.28 8.01 10.87
CA TYR A 94 0.97 6.77 11.19
C TYR A 94 0.74 5.78 10.06
N LEU A 95 1.76 5.58 9.22
CA LEU A 95 1.68 4.68 8.07
C LEU A 95 2.35 3.34 8.41
N GLN A 96 1.55 2.28 8.44
CA GLN A 96 2.03 0.91 8.58
C GLN A 96 1.92 0.17 7.24
N LEU A 97 3.04 -0.41 6.79
CA LEU A 97 3.13 -1.14 5.54
C LEU A 97 3.47 -2.61 5.77
N TRP A 98 2.77 -3.49 5.08
CA TRP A 98 3.10 -4.91 4.98
C TRP A 98 3.38 -5.33 3.54
N VAL A 99 4.15 -6.39 3.37
CA VAL A 99 4.40 -6.99 2.04
C VAL A 99 3.94 -8.44 2.06
N LYS A 100 2.92 -8.76 1.25
CA LYS A 100 2.34 -10.10 1.15
C LYS A 100 2.53 -10.64 -0.28
N VAL A 101 2.76 -11.94 -0.41
CA VAL A 101 2.80 -12.62 -1.71
C VAL A 101 1.41 -13.19 -1.98
N LYS A 102 0.82 -12.86 -3.13
CA LYS A 102 -0.39 -13.49 -3.65
C LYS A 102 -0.11 -13.90 -5.08
N LYS A 103 -0.15 -15.19 -5.41
CA LYS A 103 0.17 -15.67 -6.75
C LYS A 103 -0.99 -15.43 -7.70
N SER A 104 -0.70 -15.03 -8.94
CA SER A 104 -1.69 -14.85 -10.02
C SER A 104 -2.90 -14.00 -9.62
N TRP A 105 -2.70 -13.02 -8.72
CA TRP A 105 -3.81 -12.18 -8.23
C TRP A 105 -4.42 -11.33 -9.35
N ARG A 106 -3.65 -11.07 -10.41
CA ARG A 106 -4.10 -10.33 -11.59
C ARG A 106 -5.14 -11.08 -12.43
N ASP A 107 -5.14 -12.41 -12.34
CA ASP A 107 -6.09 -13.29 -13.03
C ASP A 107 -7.21 -13.78 -12.09
N ASP A 108 -7.14 -13.42 -10.81
CA ASP A 108 -8.11 -13.77 -9.79
C ASP A 108 -9.13 -12.63 -9.66
N GLU A 109 -10.29 -12.77 -10.30
CA GLU A 109 -11.40 -11.79 -10.20
C GLU A 109 -11.80 -11.49 -8.75
N THR A 110 -11.67 -12.46 -7.84
CA THR A 110 -11.95 -12.23 -6.42
C THR A 110 -10.87 -11.34 -5.81
N ALA A 111 -9.61 -11.53 -6.20
CA ALA A 111 -8.53 -10.65 -5.78
C ALA A 111 -8.69 -9.24 -6.35
N LEU A 112 -8.97 -9.10 -7.65
CA LEU A 112 -9.19 -7.81 -8.30
C LEU A 112 -10.31 -7.00 -7.62
N ARG A 113 -11.46 -7.65 -7.37
CA ARG A 113 -12.55 -7.08 -6.57
C ARG A 113 -12.10 -6.64 -5.18
N SER A 114 -11.40 -7.53 -4.47
CA SER A 114 -10.92 -7.22 -3.12
C SER A 114 -9.88 -6.11 -3.08
N PHE A 115 -9.22 -5.84 -4.21
CA PHE A 115 -8.19 -4.81 -4.35
C PHE A 115 -8.76 -3.50 -4.89
N GLY A 116 -10.04 -3.46 -5.27
CA GLY A 116 -10.71 -2.28 -5.83
C GLY A 116 -10.36 -1.99 -7.29
N TYR A 117 -10.06 -3.03 -8.10
CA TYR A 117 -9.73 -2.91 -9.53
C TYR A 117 -10.90 -3.21 -10.49
N ASP A 118 -12.16 -3.16 -10.02
CA ASP A 118 -13.37 -3.41 -10.84
C ASP A 118 -13.89 -2.15 -11.57
#